data_AF-A0A1F3T118-F1
#
_entry.id   AF-A0A1F3T118-F1
#
_cell.length_a   1.000
_cell.length_b   1.000
_cell.length_c   1.000
_cell.angle_alpha   90.00
_cell.angle_beta   90.00
_cell.angle_gamma   90.00
#
_symmetry.space_group_name_H-M   'P 1'
#
loop_
_entity.id
_entity.type
_entity.pdbx_description
1 polymer ?
#
loop_
_entity_poly.entity_id
_entity_poly.type
_entity_poly.pdbx_seq_one_letter_code
_entity_poly.pdbx_strand_id
1 'polypeptide(L)'
;MRSRPWPIIILALLHILAPFLNAGFSASLEGLSIPGYLNVLIHETSWLGLVDFFVLFPLAGIAIYLCKRWSYFVVLLVAALNVVSNFQTWKTYPAYFPAWLFVVAVILGAVLVGYFLLPAVKIVYMDPRLRWWESKPRYLIAGECVFTLADHEVRARVTDFSEGGVFVGAAAELPLGAVVPLVLSLSDHTLRLSGKIVYRRQGEVPGFGIQFTSPSSSARKEIRTLLRELKRRGTPVRTPFDWKEDLRAWFSMLVRTGEGIVPKVPR
;
A
#
# COMPACT_ATOMS: atom_id res chain seq x y z
N MET A 1 4.98 10.07 -6.19
CA MET A 1 3.94 9.03 -6.32
C MET A 1 3.26 8.90 -4.97
N ARG A 2 1.94 9.08 -4.90
CA ARG A 2 1.15 8.87 -3.66
C ARG A 2 0.43 7.52 -3.65
N SER A 3 0.25 6.94 -4.84
CA SER A 3 -0.19 5.56 -5.03
C SER A 3 0.79 4.58 -4.39
N ARG A 4 0.27 3.38 -4.12
CA ARG A 4 1.12 2.20 -3.99
C ARG A 4 1.94 2.04 -5.28
N PRO A 5 3.17 1.53 -5.21
CA PRO A 5 3.97 1.23 -6.39
C PRO A 5 3.17 0.37 -7.39
N TRP A 6 3.08 0.83 -8.64
CA TRP A 6 2.35 0.14 -9.71
C TRP A 6 2.75 -1.32 -9.92
N PRO A 7 4.03 -1.73 -9.83
CA PRO A 7 4.39 -3.14 -9.92
C PRO A 7 3.67 -4.02 -8.89
N ILE A 8 3.49 -3.52 -7.66
CA ILE A 8 2.77 -4.23 -6.60
C ILE A 8 1.28 -4.35 -6.95
N ILE A 9 0.69 -3.27 -7.46
CA ILE A 9 -0.73 -3.25 -7.87
C ILE A 9 -0.96 -4.23 -9.02
N ILE A 10 -0.13 -4.17 -10.06
CA ILE A 10 -0.26 -5.02 -11.26
C ILE A 10 -0.03 -6.49 -10.89
N LEU A 11 1.02 -6.81 -10.13
CA LEU A 11 1.27 -8.19 -9.68
C LEU A 11 0.11 -8.72 -8.84
N ALA A 12 -0.43 -7.92 -7.91
CA ALA A 12 -1.59 -8.31 -7.12
C ALA A 12 -2.82 -8.59 -8.00
N LEU A 13 -3.11 -7.73 -8.98
CA LEU A 13 -4.23 -7.92 -9.90
C LEU A 13 -4.05 -9.18 -10.77
N LEU A 14 -2.85 -9.41 -11.30
CA LEU A 14 -2.55 -10.61 -12.10
C LEU A 14 -2.77 -11.88 -11.27
N HIS A 15 -2.37 -11.89 -10.00
CA HIS A 15 -2.59 -13.05 -9.10
C HIS A 15 -4.07 -13.22 -8.72
N ILE A 16 -4.81 -12.14 -8.49
CA ILE A 16 -6.25 -12.20 -8.21
C ILE A 16 -7.02 -12.73 -9.44
N LEU A 17 -6.60 -12.33 -10.64
CA LEU A 17 -7.24 -12.75 -11.89
C LEU A 17 -6.72 -14.11 -12.40
N ALA A 18 -5.66 -14.66 -11.82
CA ALA A 18 -5.01 -15.88 -12.29
C ALA A 18 -5.98 -17.08 -12.45
N PRO A 19 -6.95 -17.35 -11.56
CA PRO A 19 -7.88 -18.48 -11.76
C PRO A 19 -8.69 -18.35 -13.06
N PHE A 20 -9.09 -17.12 -13.42
CA PHE A 20 -9.85 -16.86 -14.65
C PHE A 20 -8.97 -16.93 -15.89
N LEU A 21 -7.75 -16.39 -15.81
CA LEU A 21 -6.78 -16.44 -16.90
C LEU A 21 -6.33 -17.88 -17.16
N ASN A 22 -6.07 -18.66 -16.10
CA ASN A 22 -5.72 -20.07 -16.18
C ASN A 22 -6.88 -20.90 -16.72
N ALA A 23 -8.12 -20.67 -16.26
CA ALA A 23 -9.28 -21.37 -16.81
C ALA A 23 -9.48 -21.08 -18.30
N GLY A 24 -9.33 -19.81 -18.73
CA GLY A 24 -9.40 -19.44 -20.14
C GLY A 24 -8.29 -20.07 -20.99
N PHE A 25 -7.06 -20.08 -20.47
CA PHE A 25 -5.91 -20.67 -21.14
C PHE A 25 -6.04 -22.20 -21.26
N SER A 26 -6.37 -22.89 -20.16
CA SER A 26 -6.57 -24.34 -20.16
C SER A 26 -7.74 -24.76 -21.05
N ALA A 27 -8.88 -24.05 -20.98
CA ALA A 27 -10.01 -24.31 -21.87
C ALA A 27 -9.60 -24.19 -23.35
N SER A 28 -8.79 -23.18 -23.70
CA SER A 28 -8.28 -23.01 -25.06
C SER A 28 -7.32 -24.12 -25.48
N LEU A 29 -6.48 -24.63 -24.58
CA LEU A 29 -5.56 -25.73 -24.88
C LEU A 29 -6.29 -27.06 -25.07
N GLU A 30 -7.36 -27.28 -24.31
CA GLU A 30 -8.16 -28.51 -24.34
C GLU A 30 -9.25 -28.49 -25.43
N GLY A 31 -9.43 -27.36 -26.12
CA GLY A 31 -10.48 -27.20 -27.13
C GLY A 31 -11.90 -27.18 -26.52
N LEU A 32 -12.02 -26.77 -25.25
CA LEU A 32 -13.29 -26.67 -24.53
C LEU A 32 -13.76 -25.22 -24.45
N SER A 33 -15.08 -25.03 -24.26
CA SER A 33 -15.59 -23.74 -23.81
C SER A 33 -15.20 -23.51 -22.34
N ILE A 34 -15.06 -22.25 -21.90
CA ILE A 34 -14.74 -21.94 -20.49
C ILE A 34 -15.73 -22.59 -19.52
N PRO A 35 -17.06 -22.54 -19.73
CA PRO A 35 -18.01 -23.25 -18.87
C PRO A 35 -17.82 -24.77 -18.89
N GLY A 36 -17.49 -25.35 -20.06
CA GLY A 36 -17.21 -26.77 -20.21
C GLY A 36 -15.98 -27.20 -19.39
N TYR A 37 -14.87 -26.46 -19.51
CA TYR A 37 -13.67 -26.71 -18.72
C TYR A 37 -13.94 -26.56 -17.21
N LEU A 38 -14.64 -25.51 -16.78
CA LEU A 38 -14.99 -25.34 -15.37
C LEU A 38 -15.87 -26.47 -14.86
N ASN A 39 -16.80 -26.99 -15.67
CA ASN A 39 -17.62 -28.13 -15.31
C ASN A 39 -16.76 -29.39 -15.10
N VAL A 40 -15.83 -29.68 -16.02
CA VAL A 40 -14.87 -30.79 -15.86
C VAL A 40 -14.02 -30.60 -14.61
N LEU A 41 -13.43 -29.42 -14.42
CA LEU A 41 -12.59 -29.10 -13.27
C LEU A 41 -13.33 -29.35 -11.95
N ILE A 42 -14.57 -28.90 -11.82
CA ILE A 42 -15.36 -29.02 -10.59
C ILE A 42 -15.73 -30.47 -10.27
N HIS A 43 -16.01 -31.30 -11.27
CA HIS A 43 -16.46 -32.68 -11.06
C HIS A 43 -15.31 -33.69 -10.95
N GLU A 44 -14.21 -33.45 -11.66
CA GLU A 44 -13.08 -34.39 -11.73
C GLU A 44 -11.97 -34.09 -10.71
N THR A 45 -11.96 -32.88 -10.14
CA THR A 45 -10.91 -32.46 -9.20
C THR A 45 -11.35 -32.62 -7.75
N SER A 46 -10.43 -33.03 -6.89
CA SER A 46 -10.65 -33.02 -5.44
C SER A 46 -10.93 -31.60 -4.91
N TRP A 47 -11.61 -31.50 -3.78
CA TRP A 47 -11.87 -30.22 -3.12
C TRP A 47 -10.57 -29.43 -2.84
N LEU A 48 -9.47 -30.12 -2.51
CA LEU A 48 -8.16 -29.49 -2.31
C LEU A 48 -7.61 -28.90 -3.60
N GLY A 49 -7.78 -29.59 -4.73
CA GLY A 49 -7.38 -29.06 -6.03
C GLY A 49 -8.22 -27.86 -6.46
N LEU A 50 -9.51 -27.81 -6.09
CA LEU A 50 -10.34 -26.62 -6.31
C LEU A 50 -9.86 -25.44 -5.47
N VAL A 51 -9.48 -25.67 -4.21
CA VAL A 51 -8.89 -24.63 -3.35
C VAL A 51 -7.56 -24.16 -3.93
N ASP A 52 -6.71 -25.08 -4.39
CA ASP A 52 -5.44 -24.74 -5.04
C ASP A 52 -5.66 -23.86 -6.28
N PHE A 53 -6.60 -24.25 -7.14
CA PHE A 53 -6.91 -23.54 -8.37
C PHE A 53 -7.53 -22.15 -8.13
N PHE A 54 -8.54 -22.05 -7.26
CA PHE A 54 -9.32 -20.82 -7.09
C PHE A 54 -8.85 -19.90 -5.96
N VAL A 55 -8.15 -20.40 -4.95
CA VAL A 55 -7.86 -19.63 -3.73
C VAL A 55 -6.39 -19.29 -3.60
N LEU A 56 -5.48 -20.18 -3.99
CA LEU A 56 -4.04 -20.02 -3.76
C LEU A 56 -3.51 -18.71 -4.36
N PHE A 57 -3.78 -18.46 -5.65
CA PHE A 57 -3.32 -17.25 -6.32
C PHE A 57 -4.02 -15.98 -5.85
N PRO A 58 -5.36 -15.92 -5.68
CA PRO A 58 -5.99 -14.73 -5.09
C PRO A 58 -5.51 -14.41 -3.68
N LEU A 59 -5.23 -15.44 -2.86
CA LEU A 59 -4.63 -15.24 -1.54
C LEU A 59 -3.25 -14.58 -1.65
N ALA A 60 -2.39 -15.04 -2.57
CA ALA A 60 -1.13 -14.37 -2.85
C ALA A 60 -1.33 -12.94 -3.37
N GLY A 61 -2.27 -12.71 -4.28
CA GLY A 61 -2.55 -11.37 -4.80
C GLY A 61 -3.00 -10.38 -3.72
N ILE A 62 -3.87 -10.82 -2.81
CA ILE A 62 -4.25 -10.05 -1.63
C ILE A 62 -3.03 -9.82 -0.71
N ALA A 63 -2.22 -10.85 -0.46
CA ALA A 63 -1.02 -10.74 0.35
C ALA A 63 0.00 -9.74 -0.23
N ILE A 64 0.21 -9.75 -1.56
CA ILE A 64 1.04 -8.78 -2.29
C ILE A 64 0.50 -7.36 -2.08
N TYR A 65 -0.81 -7.16 -2.28
CA TYR A 65 -1.44 -5.84 -2.16
C TYR A 65 -1.36 -5.27 -0.74
N LEU A 66 -1.46 -6.12 0.28
CA LEU A 66 -1.44 -5.70 1.69
C LEU A 66 -0.07 -5.20 2.16
N CYS A 67 1.04 -5.69 1.58
CA CYS A 67 2.41 -5.29 1.96
C CYS A 67 2.64 -5.33 3.48
N LYS A 68 2.20 -6.41 4.15
CA LYS A 68 2.41 -6.64 5.58
C LYS A 68 3.54 -7.62 5.79
N ARG A 69 4.21 -7.59 6.95
CA ARG A 69 5.32 -8.50 7.26
C ARG A 69 4.96 -9.99 7.10
N TRP A 70 3.75 -10.39 7.53
CA TRP A 70 3.28 -11.77 7.35
C TRP A 70 2.96 -12.10 5.89
N SER A 71 2.55 -11.11 5.11
CA SER A 71 2.11 -11.33 3.73
C SER A 71 3.27 -11.69 2.81
N TYR A 72 4.48 -11.24 3.16
CA TYR A 72 5.72 -11.70 2.53
C TYR A 72 5.89 -13.22 2.59
N PHE A 73 5.70 -13.82 3.77
CA PHE A 73 5.84 -15.27 3.93
C PHE A 73 4.72 -16.05 3.23
N VAL A 74 3.51 -15.49 3.22
CA VAL A 74 2.38 -16.07 2.48
C VAL A 74 2.67 -16.15 0.98
N VAL A 75 3.23 -15.09 0.39
CA VAL A 75 3.59 -15.08 -1.03
C VAL A 75 4.64 -16.16 -1.35
N LEU A 76 5.66 -16.30 -0.52
CA LEU A 76 6.69 -17.33 -0.71
C LEU A 76 6.13 -18.75 -0.55
N LEU A 77 5.25 -18.95 0.43
CA LEU A 77 4.59 -20.24 0.64
C LEU A 77 3.69 -20.60 -0.55
N VAL A 78 2.88 -19.66 -1.04
CA VAL A 78 2.05 -19.86 -2.23
C VAL A 78 2.92 -20.17 -3.45
N ALA A 79 4.04 -19.47 -3.65
CA ALA A 79 4.95 -19.76 -4.75
C ALA A 79 5.52 -21.19 -4.65
N ALA A 80 5.90 -21.64 -3.46
CA ALA A 80 6.39 -23.00 -3.24
C ALA A 80 5.31 -24.06 -3.49
N LEU A 81 4.09 -23.85 -2.97
CA LEU A 81 2.95 -24.74 -3.20
C LEU A 81 2.59 -24.81 -4.69
N ASN A 82 2.64 -23.69 -5.40
CA ASN A 82 2.40 -23.65 -6.84
C ASN A 82 3.44 -24.48 -7.62
N VAL A 83 4.72 -24.50 -7.23
CA VAL A 83 5.73 -25.38 -7.86
C VAL A 83 5.38 -26.85 -7.65
N VAL A 84 4.97 -27.22 -6.43
CA VAL A 84 4.54 -28.59 -6.11
C VAL A 84 3.31 -28.98 -6.91
N SER A 85 2.30 -28.11 -6.99
CA SER A 85 1.08 -28.32 -7.77
C SER A 85 1.38 -28.51 -9.25
N ASN A 86 2.18 -27.62 -9.87
CA ASN A 86 2.58 -27.77 -11.27
C ASN A 86 3.36 -29.06 -11.54
N PHE A 87 4.23 -29.48 -10.61
CA PHE A 87 4.95 -30.75 -10.74
C PHE A 87 4.00 -31.97 -10.67
N GLN A 88 3.02 -31.94 -9.77
CA GLN A 88 2.00 -32.99 -9.68
C GLN A 88 1.12 -33.05 -10.93
N THR A 89 0.69 -31.90 -11.46
CA THR A 89 -0.08 -31.79 -12.70
C THR A 89 0.70 -32.34 -13.89
N TRP A 90 1.98 -31.96 -14.04
CA TRP A 90 2.85 -32.50 -15.08
C TRP A 90 2.99 -34.02 -15.01
N LYS A 91 3.20 -34.55 -13.81
CA LYS A 91 3.36 -36.00 -13.59
C LYS A 91 2.06 -36.77 -13.89
N THR A 92 0.91 -36.20 -13.56
CA THR A 92 -0.39 -36.89 -13.64
C THR A 92 -1.02 -36.75 -15.02
N TYR A 93 -0.87 -35.58 -15.66
CA TYR A 93 -1.49 -35.22 -16.93
C TYR A 93 -0.46 -34.70 -17.96
N PRO A 94 0.60 -35.47 -18.28
CA PRO A 94 1.69 -35.00 -19.15
C PRO A 94 1.24 -34.67 -20.58
N ALA A 95 0.12 -35.22 -21.04
CA ALA A 95 -0.46 -34.91 -22.35
C ALA A 95 -1.07 -33.50 -22.42
N TYR A 96 -1.65 -33.02 -21.32
CA TYR A 96 -2.32 -31.72 -21.23
C TYR A 96 -1.42 -30.63 -20.66
N PHE A 97 -0.49 -31.00 -19.77
CA PHE A 97 0.51 -30.11 -19.20
C PHE A 97 1.91 -30.64 -19.51
N PRO A 98 2.40 -30.45 -20.75
CA PRO A 98 3.68 -31.00 -21.20
C PRO A 98 4.88 -30.39 -20.48
N ALA A 99 6.03 -31.08 -20.55
CA ALA A 99 7.24 -30.69 -19.82
C ALA A 99 7.71 -29.26 -20.10
N TRP A 100 7.58 -28.76 -21.33
CA TRP A 100 7.98 -27.39 -21.67
C TRP A 100 7.11 -26.35 -20.95
N LEU A 101 5.81 -26.61 -20.79
CA LEU A 101 4.89 -25.70 -20.10
C LEU A 101 5.18 -25.70 -18.59
N PHE A 102 5.49 -26.87 -18.02
CA PHE A 102 6.00 -26.99 -16.66
C PHE A 102 7.27 -26.16 -16.45
N VAL A 103 8.27 -26.28 -17.34
CA VAL A 103 9.52 -25.51 -17.27
C VAL A 103 9.24 -24.00 -17.33
N VAL A 104 8.37 -23.55 -18.24
CA VAL A 104 7.96 -22.14 -18.32
C VAL A 104 7.31 -21.67 -17.02
N ALA A 105 6.38 -22.45 -16.45
CA ALA A 105 5.72 -22.13 -15.19
C ALA A 105 6.73 -22.01 -14.02
N VAL A 106 7.71 -22.92 -13.95
CA VAL A 106 8.77 -22.88 -12.93
C VAL A 106 9.66 -21.65 -13.10
N ILE A 107 10.06 -21.30 -14.33
CA ILE A 107 10.87 -20.11 -14.61
C ILE A 107 10.11 -18.84 -14.20
N LEU A 108 8.83 -18.72 -14.58
CA LEU A 108 8.00 -17.57 -14.19
C LEU A 108 7.86 -17.48 -12.67
N GLY A 109 7.66 -18.60 -11.98
CA GLY A 109 7.64 -18.67 -10.52
C GLY A 109 8.97 -18.25 -9.89
N ALA A 110 10.10 -18.70 -10.44
CA ALA A 110 11.43 -18.34 -9.98
C ALA A 110 11.72 -16.83 -10.16
N VAL A 111 11.32 -16.25 -11.30
CA VAL A 111 11.42 -14.81 -11.55
C VAL A 111 10.58 -14.02 -10.54
N LEU A 112 9.35 -14.45 -10.27
CA LEU A 112 8.49 -13.83 -9.27
C LEU A 112 9.11 -13.88 -7.87
N VAL A 113 9.58 -15.05 -7.43
CA VAL A 113 10.27 -15.19 -6.14
C VAL A 113 11.52 -14.32 -6.09
N GLY A 114 12.33 -14.35 -7.15
CA GLY A 114 13.53 -13.50 -7.29
C GLY A 114 13.21 -12.02 -7.12
N TYR A 115 12.13 -11.53 -7.72
CA TYR A 115 11.64 -10.16 -7.54
C TYR A 115 11.33 -9.84 -6.07
N PHE A 116 10.66 -10.74 -5.34
CA PHE A 116 10.37 -10.54 -3.90
C PHE A 116 11.60 -10.65 -3.00
N LEU A 117 12.65 -11.34 -3.45
CA LEU A 117 13.93 -11.41 -2.74
C LEU A 117 14.78 -10.14 -2.91
N LEU A 118 14.48 -9.29 -3.91
CA LEU A 118 15.18 -8.02 -4.08
C LEU A 118 15.06 -7.16 -2.79
N PRO A 119 16.17 -6.63 -2.24
CA PRO A 119 16.15 -5.87 -0.98
C PRO A 119 15.16 -4.70 -0.97
N ALA A 120 15.06 -3.98 -2.10
CA ALA A 120 14.15 -2.85 -2.26
C ALA A 120 12.66 -3.24 -2.27
N VAL A 121 12.32 -4.47 -2.70
CA VAL A 121 10.95 -4.99 -2.60
C VAL A 121 10.71 -5.51 -1.18
N LYS A 122 11.64 -6.31 -0.64
CA LYS A 122 11.55 -6.87 0.71
C LYS A 122 11.34 -5.81 1.79
N ILE A 123 12.07 -4.69 1.72
CA ILE A 123 12.00 -3.64 2.75
C ILE A 123 10.62 -2.99 2.85
N VAL A 124 9.85 -2.94 1.74
CA VAL A 124 8.46 -2.46 1.74
C VAL A 124 7.55 -3.30 2.64
N TYR A 125 7.81 -4.61 2.74
CA TYR A 125 7.05 -5.53 3.61
C TYR A 125 7.54 -5.48 5.06
N MET A 126 8.83 -5.20 5.26
CA MET A 126 9.48 -5.29 6.57
C MET A 126 9.38 -3.99 7.36
N ASP A 127 9.41 -2.83 6.71
CA ASP A 127 9.32 -1.51 7.35
C ASP A 127 8.05 -0.75 6.94
N PRO A 128 7.04 -0.71 7.82
CA PRO A 128 5.82 0.07 7.62
C PRO A 128 6.04 1.56 7.35
N ARG A 129 7.13 2.15 7.84
CA ARG A 129 7.41 3.60 7.73
C ARG A 129 7.66 4.04 6.29
N LEU A 130 8.12 3.11 5.45
CA LEU A 130 8.37 3.36 4.03
C LEU A 130 7.09 3.35 3.19
N ARG A 131 5.94 2.97 3.75
CA ARG A 131 4.67 2.87 3.02
C ARG A 131 3.97 4.22 2.95
N TRP A 132 4.55 5.16 2.21
CA TRP A 132 4.03 6.53 2.08
C TRP A 132 2.57 6.59 1.62
N TRP A 133 2.10 5.60 0.84
CA TRP A 133 0.72 5.49 0.38
C TRP A 133 -0.29 5.20 1.50
N GLU A 134 0.16 4.71 2.66
CA GLU A 134 -0.71 4.55 3.84
C GLU A 134 -0.89 5.89 4.60
N SER A 135 -0.11 6.92 4.26
CA SER A 135 -0.23 8.23 4.89
C SER A 135 -1.53 8.91 4.51
N LYS A 136 -2.27 9.36 5.54
CA LYS A 136 -3.53 10.09 5.39
C LYS A 136 -3.30 11.45 4.69
N PRO A 137 -4.29 11.95 3.93
CA PRO A 137 -4.19 13.29 3.33
C PRO A 137 -3.89 14.36 4.37
N ARG A 138 -2.97 15.26 4.01
CA ARG A 138 -2.66 16.51 4.73
C ARG A 138 -3.28 17.68 3.99
N TYR A 139 -4.35 18.24 4.54
CA TYR A 139 -5.04 19.39 3.99
C TYR A 139 -4.27 20.67 4.31
N LEU A 140 -4.08 21.53 3.31
CA LEU A 140 -3.47 22.84 3.45
C LEU A 140 -4.54 23.78 4.03
N ILE A 141 -4.41 24.06 5.32
CA ILE A 141 -5.32 24.94 6.06
C ILE A 141 -4.50 25.87 6.93
N ALA A 142 -4.86 27.15 6.90
CA ALA A 142 -4.35 28.14 7.84
C ALA A 142 -5.18 28.11 9.12
N GLY A 143 -4.49 28.18 10.25
CA GLY A 143 -5.11 28.38 11.56
C GLY A 143 -4.05 28.63 12.61
N GLU A 144 -4.49 28.73 13.85
CA GLU A 144 -3.62 29.04 14.98
C GLU A 144 -3.42 27.79 15.83
N CYS A 145 -2.20 27.62 16.32
CA CYS A 145 -1.82 26.59 17.27
C CYS A 145 -1.16 27.27 18.47
N VAL A 146 -1.68 26.99 19.66
CA VAL A 146 -1.01 27.34 20.92
C VAL A 146 -0.56 26.04 21.56
N PHE A 147 0.70 25.97 21.96
CA PHE A 147 1.21 24.84 22.73
C PHE A 147 2.11 25.32 23.86
N THR A 148 2.12 24.56 24.96
CA THR A 148 2.89 24.91 26.15
C THR A 148 4.19 24.11 26.19
N LEU A 149 5.32 24.79 26.35
CA LEU A 149 6.64 24.20 26.51
C LEU A 149 7.32 24.81 27.73
N ALA A 150 7.71 23.99 28.72
CA ALA A 150 8.41 24.44 29.91
C ALA A 150 7.77 25.70 30.54
N ASP A 151 6.44 25.66 30.71
CA ASP A 151 5.59 26.74 31.25
C ASP A 151 5.48 28.03 30.41
N HIS A 152 6.00 28.03 29.18
CA HIS A 152 5.79 29.10 28.21
C HIS A 152 4.78 28.71 27.12
N GLU A 153 3.83 29.59 26.84
CA GLU A 153 2.95 29.46 25.68
C GLU A 153 3.66 29.91 24.41
N VAL A 154 3.69 29.02 23.42
CA VAL A 154 4.20 29.32 22.08
C VAL A 154 3.02 29.33 21.11
N ARG A 155 2.86 30.45 20.41
CA ARG A 155 1.90 30.60 19.32
C ARG A 155 2.56 30.29 18.00
N ALA A 156 1.92 29.48 17.18
CA ALA A 156 2.43 29.02 15.90
C ALA A 156 1.30 28.92 14.88
N ARG A 157 1.64 29.10 13.60
CA ARG A 157 0.66 29.03 12.52
C ARG A 157 0.56 27.61 11.98
N VAL A 158 -0.64 27.05 11.90
CA VAL A 158 -0.88 25.78 11.22
C VAL A 158 -0.73 25.97 9.71
N THR A 159 0.02 25.09 9.06
CA THR A 159 0.17 25.08 7.59
C THR A 159 -0.48 23.86 6.94
N ASP A 160 -0.46 22.71 7.62
CA ASP A 160 -1.16 21.52 7.17
C ASP A 160 -1.75 20.71 8.33
N PHE A 161 -2.87 20.03 8.06
CA PHE A 161 -3.61 19.23 9.04
C PHE A 161 -4.01 17.87 8.47
N SER A 162 -3.93 16.83 9.29
CA SER A 162 -4.32 15.46 8.94
C SER A 162 -4.96 14.73 10.12
N GLU A 163 -5.46 13.53 9.86
CA GLU A 163 -6.05 12.66 10.90
C GLU A 163 -5.10 12.35 12.07
N GLY A 164 -3.80 12.26 11.80
CA GLY A 164 -2.80 11.85 12.80
C GLY A 164 -1.91 12.97 13.32
N GLY A 165 -2.05 14.20 12.83
CA GLY A 165 -1.14 15.27 13.20
C GLY A 165 -1.30 16.56 12.40
N VAL A 166 -0.55 17.55 12.82
CA VAL A 166 -0.53 18.92 12.28
C VAL A 166 0.91 19.33 12.00
N PHE A 167 1.13 20.17 10.99
CA PHE A 167 2.40 20.89 10.82
C PHE A 167 2.19 22.36 11.19
N VAL A 168 3.08 22.87 12.05
CA VAL A 168 3.06 24.25 12.52
C VAL A 168 4.35 24.96 12.10
N GLY A 169 4.21 26.17 11.57
CA GLY A 169 5.31 27.08 11.30
C GLY A 169 5.68 27.84 12.57
N ALA A 170 6.88 27.61 13.08
CA ALA A 170 7.44 28.29 14.24
C ALA A 170 8.97 28.23 14.19
N ALA A 171 9.64 29.31 14.61
CA ALA A 171 11.09 29.38 14.70
C ALA A 171 11.65 28.87 16.04
N ALA A 172 10.80 28.41 16.97
CA ALA A 172 11.21 27.92 18.28
C ALA A 172 12.04 26.62 18.16
N GLU A 173 13.01 26.36 19.04
CA GLU A 173 13.70 25.07 19.08
C GLU A 173 13.01 24.09 20.01
N LEU A 174 12.22 23.17 19.45
CA LEU A 174 11.51 22.18 20.25
C LEU A 174 12.18 20.80 20.18
N PRO A 175 12.46 20.13 21.31
CA PRO A 175 13.10 18.83 21.30
C PRO A 175 12.25 17.78 20.59
N LEU A 176 12.86 17.03 19.67
CA LEU A 176 12.20 15.90 19.02
C LEU A 176 11.80 14.88 20.08
N GLY A 177 10.58 14.39 19.99
CA GLY A 177 10.01 13.43 20.91
C GLY A 177 9.29 14.02 22.11
N ALA A 178 9.39 15.33 22.36
CA ALA A 178 8.63 15.98 23.42
C ALA A 178 7.12 15.88 23.17
N VAL A 179 6.36 15.68 24.24
CA VAL A 179 4.90 15.68 24.23
C VAL A 179 4.43 17.01 24.78
N VAL A 180 3.62 17.73 24.01
CA VAL A 180 3.12 19.05 24.36
C VAL A 180 1.59 19.08 24.28
N PRO A 181 0.90 19.77 25.21
CA PRO A 181 -0.51 20.09 25.05
C PRO A 181 -0.68 21.11 23.91
N LEU A 182 -1.75 20.96 23.14
CA LEU A 182 -2.05 21.72 21.94
C LEU A 182 -3.47 22.24 22.02
N VAL A 183 -3.65 23.50 21.64
CA VAL A 183 -4.94 24.09 21.31
C VAL A 183 -4.87 24.55 19.86
N LEU A 184 -5.63 23.88 18.99
CA LEU A 184 -5.71 24.18 17.57
C LEU A 184 -7.02 24.89 17.26
N SER A 185 -6.93 26.07 16.67
CA SER A 185 -8.07 26.83 16.14
C SER A 185 -8.05 26.75 14.62
N LEU A 186 -8.91 25.91 14.06
CA LEU A 186 -8.94 25.58 12.62
C LEU A 186 -10.35 25.80 12.06
N SER A 187 -10.51 26.84 11.23
CA SER A 187 -11.84 27.29 10.81
C SER A 187 -12.73 27.56 12.04
N ASP A 188 -13.88 26.89 12.14
CA ASP A 188 -14.84 27.05 13.24
C ASP A 188 -14.64 26.00 14.36
N HIS A 189 -13.55 25.23 14.32
CA HIS A 189 -13.26 24.14 15.26
C HIS A 189 -12.13 24.51 16.22
N THR A 190 -12.28 24.14 17.49
CA THR A 190 -11.24 24.31 18.52
C THR A 190 -10.89 22.96 19.13
N LEU A 191 -9.77 22.39 18.70
CA LEU A 191 -9.32 21.07 19.15
C LEU A 191 -8.34 21.22 20.32
N ARG A 192 -8.63 20.56 21.44
CA ARG A 192 -7.71 20.44 22.58
C ARG A 192 -7.20 19.00 22.70
N LEU A 193 -5.90 18.81 22.51
CA LEU A 193 -5.27 17.49 22.52
C LEU A 193 -3.77 17.58 22.85
N SER A 194 -3.13 16.47 23.13
CA SER A 194 -1.67 16.41 23.25
C SER A 194 -1.06 15.85 21.97
N GLY A 195 0.18 16.24 21.68
CA GLY A 195 0.92 15.67 20.58
C GLY A 195 2.42 15.59 20.81
N LYS A 196 3.05 14.65 20.13
CA LYS A 196 4.48 14.40 20.13
C LYS A 196 5.14 15.08 18.94
N ILE A 197 6.23 15.79 19.17
CA ILE A 197 7.02 16.39 18.10
C ILE A 197 7.81 15.29 17.40
N VAL A 198 7.50 15.02 16.13
CA VAL A 198 8.07 13.88 15.38
C VAL A 198 8.91 14.29 14.19
N TYR A 199 8.83 15.55 13.78
CA TYR A 199 9.54 16.07 12.62
C TYR A 199 9.90 17.53 12.84
N ARG A 200 11.11 17.91 12.42
CA ARG A 200 11.59 19.28 12.39
C ARG A 200 12.00 19.58 10.96
N ARG A 201 11.54 20.71 10.44
CA ARG A 201 12.01 21.26 9.18
C ARG A 201 12.89 22.46 9.45
N GLN A 202 14.10 22.42 8.91
CA GLN A 202 14.95 23.58 8.74
C GLN A 202 14.85 24.04 7.27
N GLY A 203 14.81 25.34 7.02
CA GLY A 203 14.69 25.90 5.66
C GLY A 203 13.80 27.15 5.62
N GLU A 204 13.29 27.47 4.43
CA GLU A 204 12.49 28.69 4.17
C GLU A 204 11.25 28.84 5.07
N VAL A 205 10.60 27.72 5.38
CA VAL A 205 9.48 27.67 6.34
C VAL A 205 9.88 26.75 7.50
N PRO A 206 10.55 27.28 8.55
CA PRO A 206 10.90 26.49 9.72
C PRO A 206 9.63 26.08 10.46
N GLY A 207 9.64 24.86 11.01
CA GLY A 207 8.48 24.37 11.72
C GLY A 207 8.57 22.92 12.19
N PHE A 208 7.46 22.47 12.76
CA PHE A 208 7.35 21.21 13.47
C PHE A 208 6.18 20.38 12.96
N GLY A 209 6.44 19.09 12.75
CA GLY A 209 5.39 18.09 12.63
C GLY A 209 5.04 17.55 14.01
N ILE A 210 3.79 17.76 14.42
CA ILE A 210 3.26 17.31 15.70
C ILE A 210 2.27 16.16 15.45
N GLN A 211 2.57 14.98 15.98
CA GLN A 211 1.72 13.80 15.90
C GLN A 211 0.77 13.76 17.10
N PHE A 212 -0.52 13.57 16.87
CA PHE A 212 -1.50 13.52 17.96
C PHE A 212 -1.30 12.26 18.82
N THR A 213 -1.25 12.42 20.14
CA THR A 213 -1.06 11.33 21.10
C THR A 213 -2.37 11.03 21.81
N SER A 214 -2.91 9.82 21.63
CA SER A 214 -4.08 9.31 22.34
C SER A 214 -5.28 10.28 22.43
N PRO A 215 -5.77 10.84 21.30
CA PRO A 215 -6.92 11.74 21.34
C PRO A 215 -8.14 11.02 21.92
N SER A 216 -8.91 11.74 22.74
CA SER A 216 -10.17 11.27 23.30
C SER A 216 -11.16 10.87 22.20
N SER A 217 -12.18 10.06 22.53
CA SER A 217 -13.23 9.68 21.58
C SER A 217 -13.92 10.90 20.96
N SER A 218 -14.15 11.94 21.78
CA SER A 218 -14.70 13.23 21.34
C SER A 218 -13.76 13.94 20.36
N ALA A 219 -12.48 14.12 20.72
CA ALA A 219 -11.50 14.76 19.84
C ALA A 219 -11.33 14.01 18.52
N ARG A 220 -11.33 12.67 18.53
CA ARG A 220 -11.32 11.86 17.29
C ARG A 220 -12.55 12.07 16.42
N LYS A 221 -13.72 12.31 17.03
CA LYS A 221 -14.95 12.62 16.27
C LYS A 221 -14.83 13.99 15.63
N GLU A 222 -14.35 14.99 16.36
CA GLU A 222 -14.17 16.36 15.89
C GLU A 222 -13.14 16.45 14.76
N ILE A 223 -11.97 15.80 14.91
CA ILE A 223 -10.96 15.67 13.85
C ILE A 223 -11.59 15.08 12.57
N ARG A 224 -12.39 14.00 12.70
CA ARG A 224 -13.05 13.38 11.55
C ARG A 224 -14.11 14.28 10.92
N THR A 225 -14.85 15.05 11.72
CA THR A 225 -15.81 16.04 11.22
C THR A 225 -15.10 17.13 10.43
N LEU A 226 -14.05 17.74 10.99
CA LEU A 226 -13.23 18.75 10.32
C LEU A 226 -12.66 18.22 8.99
N LEU A 227 -12.06 17.02 8.97
CA LEU A 227 -11.52 16.44 7.74
C LEU A 227 -12.58 16.22 6.65
N ARG A 228 -13.81 15.83 7.02
CA ARG A 228 -14.92 15.70 6.07
C ARG A 228 -15.34 17.05 5.50
N GLU A 229 -15.35 18.09 6.33
CA GLU A 229 -15.67 19.45 5.89
C GLU A 229 -14.61 20.00 4.94
N LEU A 230 -13.32 19.84 5.26
CA LEU A 230 -12.21 20.23 4.39
C LEU A 230 -12.29 19.50 3.04
N LYS A 231 -12.59 18.19 3.07
CA LYS A 231 -12.81 17.42 1.84
C LYS A 231 -13.99 17.94 1.04
N ARG A 232 -15.12 18.25 1.67
CA ARG A 232 -16.34 18.76 1.01
C ARG A 232 -16.12 20.16 0.40
N ARG A 233 -15.33 21.01 1.06
CA ARG A 233 -14.96 22.35 0.57
C ARG A 233 -13.91 22.32 -0.54
N GLY A 234 -13.37 21.15 -0.89
CA GLY A 234 -12.30 21.04 -1.89
C GLY A 234 -10.99 21.65 -1.43
N THR A 235 -10.73 21.70 -0.11
CA THR A 235 -9.49 22.27 0.43
C THR A 235 -8.28 21.56 -0.19
N PRO A 236 -7.28 22.31 -0.71
CA PRO A 236 -6.09 21.73 -1.32
C PRO A 236 -5.39 20.74 -0.39
N VAL A 237 -4.92 19.64 -0.95
CA VAL A 237 -4.10 18.65 -0.23
C VAL A 237 -2.66 18.90 -0.63
N ARG A 238 -1.74 18.85 0.35
CA ARG A 238 -0.32 19.13 0.15
C ARG A 238 0.32 18.34 -1.00
N THR A 239 -0.17 17.13 -1.22
CA THR A 239 0.19 16.30 -2.37
C THR A 239 -1.11 15.78 -2.99
N PRO A 240 -1.66 16.46 -4.01
CA PRO A 240 -2.82 15.96 -4.75
C PRO A 240 -2.46 14.63 -5.41
N PHE A 241 -3.47 13.80 -5.69
CA PHE A 241 -3.27 12.50 -6.30
C PHE A 241 -4.32 12.25 -7.38
N ASP A 242 -3.83 12.09 -8.60
CA ASP A 242 -4.57 11.56 -9.74
C ASP A 242 -3.91 10.23 -10.15
N TRP A 243 -4.68 9.14 -10.10
CA TRP A 243 -4.17 7.82 -10.43
C TRP A 243 -3.89 7.64 -11.92
N LYS A 244 -4.62 8.34 -12.80
CA LYS A 244 -4.43 8.23 -14.26
C LYS A 244 -3.11 8.88 -14.66
N GLU A 245 -2.86 10.08 -14.14
CA GLU A 245 -1.60 10.79 -14.37
C GLU A 245 -0.43 10.04 -13.76
N ASP A 246 -0.58 9.52 -12.53
CA ASP A 246 0.46 8.75 -11.85
C ASP A 246 0.77 7.42 -12.59
N LEU A 247 -0.24 6.71 -13.09
CA LEU A 247 -0.07 5.52 -13.94
C LEU A 247 0.64 5.85 -15.25
N ARG A 248 0.20 6.90 -15.94
CA ARG A 248 0.79 7.34 -17.21
C ARG A 248 2.24 7.75 -17.03
N ALA A 249 2.54 8.46 -15.93
CA ALA A 249 3.90 8.88 -15.59
C ALA A 249 4.79 7.66 -15.27
N TRP A 250 4.30 6.70 -14.50
CA TRP A 250 5.01 5.45 -14.21
C TRP A 250 5.28 4.65 -15.49
N PHE A 251 4.28 4.48 -16.35
CA PHE A 251 4.43 3.74 -17.61
C PHE A 251 5.45 4.42 -18.54
N SER A 252 5.37 5.75 -18.66
CA SER A 252 6.35 6.54 -19.42
C SER A 252 7.77 6.38 -18.89
N MET A 253 7.95 6.39 -17.57
CA MET A 253 9.25 6.14 -16.92
C MET A 253 9.77 4.74 -17.23
N LEU A 254 8.91 3.72 -17.11
CA LEU A 254 9.25 2.34 -17.40
C LEU A 254 9.74 2.15 -18.84
N VAL A 255 9.00 2.68 -19.82
CA VAL A 255 9.34 2.53 -21.24
C VAL A 255 10.61 3.31 -21.60
N ARG A 256 10.82 4.51 -21.05
CA ARG A 256 11.95 5.38 -21.42
C ARG A 256 13.26 5.00 -20.73
N THR A 257 13.20 4.52 -19.50
CA THR A 257 14.39 4.36 -18.64
C THR A 257 14.58 2.94 -18.12
N GLY A 258 13.56 2.06 -18.23
CA GLY A 258 13.54 0.77 -17.54
C GLY A 258 13.33 0.88 -16.03
N GLU A 259 13.27 2.09 -15.47
CA GLU A 259 13.03 2.31 -14.05
C GLU A 259 11.55 2.13 -13.68
N GLY A 260 11.28 1.94 -12.38
CA GLY A 260 9.91 1.85 -11.86
C GLY A 260 9.38 0.43 -11.70
N ILE A 261 10.15 -0.59 -12.08
CA ILE A 261 9.89 -2.00 -11.73
C ILE A 261 10.09 -2.22 -10.23
N VAL A 262 11.10 -1.58 -9.66
CA VAL A 262 11.44 -1.68 -8.23
C VAL A 262 11.01 -0.39 -7.53
N PRO A 263 10.36 -0.47 -6.35
CA PRO A 263 10.00 0.73 -5.59
C PRO A 263 11.24 1.56 -5.23
N LYS A 264 11.22 2.86 -5.53
CA LYS A 264 12.22 3.80 -5.03
C LYS A 264 11.95 4.05 -3.55
N VAL A 265 12.81 3.52 -2.69
CA VAL A 265 12.72 3.72 -1.25
C VAL A 265 13.25 5.13 -0.92
N PRO A 266 12.49 5.98 -0.22
CA PRO A 266 12.99 7.26 0.27
C PRO A 266 14.22 7.02 1.15
N ARG A 267 15.33 7.69 0.85
CA ARG A 267 16.54 7.69 1.69
C ARG A 267 16.34 8.55 2.92
#